data_AF-F2PSI9-F1
#
_entry.id   AF-F2PSI9-F1
#
_cell.length_a   1.000
_cell.length_b   1.000
_cell.length_c   1.000
_cell.angle_alpha   90.00
_cell.angle_beta   90.00
_cell.angle_gamma   90.00
#
_symmetry.space_group_name_H-M   'P 1'
#
loop_
_entity.id
_entity.type
_entity.pdbx_description
1 polymer ?
#
loop_
_entity_poly.entity_id
_entity_poly.type
_entity_poly.pdbx_seq_one_letter_code
_entity_poly.pdbx_strand_id
1 'polypeptide(L)'
;MRCSACWTPVPPVAFSFGCVSYGLNAVVSAIGKNRLMPDTDHPCKIINGETGTSFDNTSWVLGRLLRDHDYWKHKNVHSHLKDNITRKWDQMKLESITTHGTCANVRQPKKAGLCVSIYKAKEEGLGRPKRDKFDYSGMFTTLLQLLLSAVPLMREGDWSPFLTTLSGSLLSIISGCLRQWRREKWPCCANSEKTVVLTKGAGCQHAIVIIGDGRGFDLEEMAVGSEERDLPCDIFTRVAVFILAVLWVLLVIFAAGLKTNAWYVITAGGMGTIQNAYVVGGKRTPESFGLPLEFLDVIGEIGVMDTLLAVEEKYPNLGSNMVSTFFPDGQMTEEYHLKWEALQARAALQGGKPRRSQTI
;
A
#
# COMPACT_ATOMS: atom_id res chain seq x y z
N MET A 1 -14.04 -18.00 -8.59
CA MET A 1 -14.71 -17.18 -9.62
C MET A 1 -13.85 -15.96 -9.91
N ARG A 2 -13.42 -15.77 -11.16
CA ARG A 2 -12.61 -14.59 -11.56
C ARG A 2 -13.45 -13.32 -11.34
N CYS A 3 -12.92 -12.29 -10.68
CA CYS A 3 -13.55 -10.98 -10.49
C CYS A 3 -13.90 -10.32 -11.85
N SER A 4 -15.07 -10.66 -12.37
CA SER A 4 -15.52 -10.38 -13.73
C SER A 4 -16.64 -9.33 -13.74
N ALA A 5 -16.42 -8.16 -13.11
CA ALA A 5 -17.16 -6.92 -13.40
C ALA A 5 -16.69 -5.83 -12.43
N CYS A 6 -15.48 -5.31 -12.66
CA CYS A 6 -15.02 -4.12 -11.98
C CYS A 6 -14.81 -3.04 -13.04
N TRP A 7 -15.77 -2.12 -13.15
CA TRP A 7 -15.62 -0.90 -13.94
C TRP A 7 -14.28 -0.24 -13.56
N THR A 8 -13.40 -0.05 -14.53
CA THR A 8 -12.15 0.68 -14.32
C THR A 8 -12.44 2.17 -14.53
N PRO A 9 -12.27 3.01 -13.49
CA PRO A 9 -12.14 4.44 -13.72
C PRO A 9 -10.98 4.67 -14.69
N VAL A 10 -11.15 5.57 -15.66
CA VAL A 10 -10.05 5.99 -16.53
C VAL A 10 -8.89 6.43 -15.64
N PRO A 11 -7.68 5.87 -15.83
CA PRO A 11 -6.53 6.20 -14.99
C PRO A 11 -6.17 7.67 -15.25
N PRO A 12 -6.07 8.50 -14.20
CA PRO A 12 -5.87 9.94 -14.34
C PRO A 12 -4.38 10.25 -14.51
N VAL A 13 -3.80 9.79 -15.61
CA VAL A 13 -2.38 9.96 -15.92
C VAL A 13 -2.21 11.18 -16.81
N ALA A 14 -1.60 12.23 -16.27
CA ALA A 14 -1.25 13.41 -17.06
C ALA A 14 -0.05 13.12 -17.97
N PHE A 15 -0.06 13.71 -19.17
CA PHE A 15 1.07 13.62 -20.10
C PHE A 15 2.31 14.26 -19.45
N SER A 16 3.44 13.57 -19.43
CA SER A 16 4.68 14.10 -18.85
C SER A 16 5.89 13.66 -19.65
N PHE A 17 7.01 14.35 -19.48
CA PHE A 17 8.28 13.95 -20.09
C PHE A 17 8.79 12.59 -19.60
N GLY A 18 8.40 12.19 -18.38
CA GLY A 18 8.75 10.87 -17.84
C GLY A 18 8.03 9.70 -18.53
N CYS A 19 6.94 9.93 -19.25
CA CYS A 19 6.11 8.86 -19.84
C CYS A 19 6.88 8.00 -20.85
N VAL A 20 7.87 8.56 -21.54
CA VAL A 20 8.71 7.84 -22.50
C VAL A 20 9.60 6.83 -21.77
N SER A 21 10.22 7.27 -20.67
CA SER A 21 11.02 6.39 -19.81
C SER A 21 10.14 5.27 -19.23
N TYR A 22 8.92 5.59 -18.81
CA TYR A 22 7.95 4.56 -18.38
C TYR A 22 7.60 3.58 -19.50
N GLY A 23 7.37 4.06 -20.73
CA GLY A 23 7.07 3.20 -21.88
C GLY A 23 8.22 2.22 -22.19
N LEU A 24 9.46 2.70 -22.19
CA LEU A 24 10.64 1.86 -22.40
C LEU A 24 10.85 0.86 -21.25
N ASN A 25 10.72 1.31 -20.00
CA ASN A 25 10.81 0.43 -18.83
C ASN A 25 9.71 -0.63 -18.80
N ALA A 26 8.50 -0.30 -19.28
CA ALA A 26 7.42 -1.26 -19.40
C ALA A 26 7.76 -2.38 -20.41
N VAL A 27 8.44 -2.06 -21.53
CA VAL A 27 8.93 -3.07 -22.48
C VAL A 27 9.97 -3.97 -21.82
N VAL A 28 10.96 -3.38 -21.14
CA VAL A 28 12.02 -4.13 -20.45
C VAL A 28 11.43 -5.05 -19.38
N SER A 29 10.47 -4.57 -18.58
CA SER A 29 9.80 -5.39 -17.56
C SER A 29 8.91 -6.49 -18.18
N ALA A 30 8.16 -6.18 -19.24
CA ALA A 30 7.32 -7.15 -19.93
C ALA A 30 8.11 -8.26 -20.61
N ILE A 31 9.30 -7.96 -21.14
CA ILE A 31 10.18 -8.95 -21.81
C ILE A 31 11.06 -9.68 -20.79
N GLY A 32 11.71 -8.96 -19.88
CA GLY A 32 12.72 -9.51 -18.98
C GLY A 32 12.16 -10.14 -17.71
N LYS A 33 11.05 -9.62 -17.19
CA LYS A 33 10.42 -10.08 -15.94
C LYS A 33 9.00 -10.62 -16.12
N ASN A 34 8.49 -10.66 -17.36
CA ASN A 34 7.12 -11.06 -17.68
C ASN A 34 6.02 -10.34 -16.88
N ARG A 35 6.29 -9.12 -16.40
CA ARG A 35 5.37 -8.34 -15.56
C ARG A 35 5.43 -6.84 -15.85
N LEU A 36 4.42 -6.07 -15.43
CA LEU A 36 4.39 -4.61 -15.55
C LEU A 36 4.47 -3.88 -14.20
N MET A 37 3.82 -4.43 -13.17
CA MET A 37 3.77 -3.89 -11.83
C MET A 37 5.20 -3.77 -11.26
N PRO A 38 5.55 -2.62 -10.66
CA PRO A 38 6.85 -2.47 -9.99
C PRO A 38 6.94 -3.38 -8.76
N ASP A 39 8.17 -3.63 -8.33
CA ASP A 39 8.45 -4.25 -7.03
C ASP A 39 7.88 -3.41 -5.88
N THR A 40 7.80 -4.01 -4.69
CA THR A 40 7.39 -3.26 -3.50
C THR A 40 8.33 -2.08 -3.21
N ASP A 41 7.77 -0.88 -3.08
CA ASP A 41 8.53 0.32 -2.70
C ASP A 41 8.91 0.32 -1.22
N HIS A 42 8.22 -0.48 -0.40
CA HIS A 42 8.40 -0.53 1.05
C HIS A 42 8.35 -1.98 1.52
N PRO A 43 9.50 -2.57 1.90
CA PRO A 43 9.54 -3.96 2.33
C PRO A 43 8.70 -4.14 3.59
N CYS A 44 7.91 -5.21 3.61
CA CYS A 44 7.11 -5.62 4.74
C CYS A 44 6.95 -7.14 4.75
N LYS A 45 6.54 -7.65 5.89
CA LYS A 45 6.23 -9.06 6.12
C LYS A 45 4.75 -9.22 6.33
N ILE A 46 4.22 -10.32 5.81
CA ILE A 46 2.86 -10.78 6.06
C ILE A 46 2.94 -12.04 6.90
N ILE A 47 2.28 -12.01 8.05
CA ILE A 47 2.18 -13.16 8.95
C ILE A 47 0.76 -13.69 8.84
N ASN A 48 0.60 -14.97 8.58
CA ASN A 48 -0.70 -15.61 8.67
C ASN A 48 -1.08 -15.76 10.16
N GLY A 49 -2.21 -15.18 10.55
CA GLY A 49 -2.67 -15.14 11.94
C GLY A 49 -3.16 -16.49 12.49
N GLU A 50 -3.38 -17.48 11.62
CA GLU A 50 -3.80 -18.83 12.01
C GLU A 50 -2.62 -19.79 12.10
N THR A 51 -1.71 -19.76 11.11
CA THR A 51 -0.57 -20.69 11.03
C THR A 51 0.73 -20.15 11.60
N GLY A 52 0.86 -18.83 11.75
CA GLY A 52 2.11 -18.16 12.17
C GLY A 52 3.20 -18.11 11.09
N THR A 53 2.91 -18.56 9.87
CA THR A 53 3.88 -18.51 8.76
C THR A 53 4.08 -17.07 8.28
N SER A 54 5.34 -16.65 8.14
CA SER A 54 5.70 -15.31 7.66
C SER A 54 6.23 -15.34 6.24
N PHE A 55 5.74 -14.43 5.39
CA PHE A 55 6.16 -14.24 4.02
C PHE A 55 6.71 -12.82 3.80
N ASP A 56 7.71 -12.69 2.94
CA ASP A 56 8.15 -11.38 2.47
C ASP A 56 7.17 -10.85 1.42
N ASN A 57 6.81 -9.58 1.53
CA ASN A 57 5.84 -8.97 0.64
C ASN A 57 6.47 -8.53 -0.67
N THR A 58 5.90 -9.01 -1.77
CA THR A 58 6.24 -8.59 -3.14
C THR A 58 5.21 -7.62 -3.72
N SER A 59 4.04 -7.51 -3.10
CA SER A 59 2.95 -6.65 -3.55
C SER A 59 3.23 -5.17 -3.30
N TRP A 60 3.26 -4.39 -4.38
CA TRP A 60 3.34 -2.93 -4.31
C TRP A 60 2.22 -2.31 -3.46
N VAL A 61 1.00 -2.86 -3.52
CA VAL A 61 -0.16 -2.33 -2.78
C VAL A 61 0.04 -2.47 -1.27
N LEU A 62 0.50 -3.63 -0.81
CA LEU A 62 0.70 -3.91 0.62
C LEU A 62 1.89 -3.12 1.18
N GLY A 63 2.92 -2.90 0.38
CA GLY A 63 4.02 -1.99 0.72
C GLY A 63 3.51 -0.56 0.93
N ARG A 64 2.70 -0.04 0.01
CA ARG A 64 2.09 1.30 0.13
C ARG A 64 1.12 1.39 1.30
N LEU A 65 0.35 0.34 1.58
CA LEU A 65 -0.56 0.27 2.72
C LEU A 65 0.19 0.47 4.04
N LEU A 66 1.31 -0.25 4.24
CA LEU A 66 2.12 -0.10 5.45
C LEU A 66 2.85 1.26 5.50
N ARG A 67 3.45 1.69 4.39
CA ARG A 67 4.18 2.98 4.29
C ARG A 67 3.29 4.16 4.67
N ASP A 68 2.04 4.14 4.22
CA ASP A 68 1.10 5.25 4.41
C ASP A 68 0.29 5.12 5.72
N HIS A 69 0.52 4.09 6.55
CA HIS A 69 -0.26 3.82 7.77
C HIS A 69 -0.32 5.02 8.72
N ASP A 70 0.76 5.79 8.86
CA ASP A 70 0.74 7.00 9.69
C ASP A 70 -0.28 8.06 9.23
N TYR A 71 -0.64 8.06 7.95
CA TYR A 71 -1.62 8.99 7.39
C TYR A 71 -3.06 8.50 7.54
N TRP A 72 -3.31 7.20 7.35
CA TRP A 72 -4.66 6.66 7.33
C TRP A 72 -5.08 5.93 8.61
N LYS A 73 -4.17 5.74 9.59
CA LYS A 73 -4.50 5.12 10.88
C LYS A 73 -5.68 5.80 11.57
N HIS A 74 -6.50 4.99 12.21
CA HIS A 74 -7.66 5.49 12.94
C HIS A 74 -7.26 6.42 14.11
N LYS A 75 -8.14 7.36 14.48
CA LYS A 75 -7.87 8.35 15.55
C LYS A 75 -7.54 7.69 16.89
N ASN A 76 -8.19 6.56 17.19
CA ASN A 76 -7.95 5.80 18.41
C ASN A 76 -6.54 5.20 18.43
N VAL A 77 -6.00 4.79 17.27
CA VAL A 77 -4.59 4.35 17.17
C VAL A 77 -3.65 5.51 17.48
N HIS A 78 -3.98 6.71 16.99
CA HIS A 78 -3.16 7.90 17.25
C HIS A 78 -3.18 8.33 18.72
N SER A 79 -4.34 8.30 19.39
CA SER A 79 -4.41 8.60 20.82
C SER A 79 -3.67 7.55 21.63
N HIS A 80 -3.92 6.26 21.36
CA HIS A 80 -3.28 5.16 22.06
C HIS A 80 -1.74 5.19 21.97
N LEU A 81 -1.20 5.55 20.79
CA LEU A 81 0.24 5.72 20.61
C LEU A 81 0.79 6.90 21.43
N LYS A 82 0.09 8.03 21.46
CA LYS A 82 0.50 9.20 22.26
C LYS A 82 0.47 8.90 23.75
N ASP A 83 -0.55 8.18 24.20
CA ASP A 83 -0.71 7.81 25.60
C ASP A 83 0.42 6.86 26.02
N ASN A 84 0.74 5.87 25.19
CA ASN A 84 1.87 4.96 25.44
C ASN A 84 3.22 5.67 25.44
N ILE A 85 3.43 6.65 24.55
CA ILE A 85 4.64 7.48 24.54
C ILE A 85 4.76 8.29 25.82
N THR A 86 3.66 8.87 26.29
CA THR A 86 3.61 9.64 27.55
C THR A 86 3.90 8.73 28.74
N ARG A 87 3.22 7.58 28.86
CA ARG A 87 3.45 6.58 29.92
C ARG A 87 4.91 6.14 29.97
N LYS A 88 5.51 5.83 28.82
CA LYS A 88 6.92 5.45 28.72
C LYS A 88 7.86 6.58 29.16
N TRP A 89 7.55 7.82 28.79
CA TRP A 89 8.36 8.97 29.19
C TRP A 89 8.31 9.19 30.70
N ASP A 90 7.14 9.04 31.31
CA ASP A 90 6.99 9.22 32.75
C ASP A 90 7.69 8.10 33.54
N GLN A 91 7.68 6.86 33.04
CA GLN A 91 8.53 5.78 33.59
C GLN A 91 10.02 6.15 33.53
N MET A 92 10.52 6.63 32.37
CA MET A 92 11.92 7.05 32.23
C MET A 92 12.29 8.20 33.18
N LYS A 93 11.38 9.14 33.40
CA LYS A 93 11.60 10.23 34.37
C LYS A 93 11.69 9.67 35.79
N LEU A 94 10.79 8.76 36.16
CA LEU A 94 10.77 8.15 37.49
C LEU A 94 12.06 7.35 37.74
N GLU A 95 12.48 6.53 36.78
CA GLU A 95 13.75 5.80 36.83
C GLU A 95 14.94 6.75 36.97
N SER A 96 14.99 7.82 36.18
CA SER A 96 16.05 8.84 36.26
C SER A 96 16.09 9.54 37.62
N ILE A 97 14.93 9.81 38.24
CA ILE A 97 14.86 10.37 39.60
C ILE A 97 15.43 9.36 40.60
N THR A 98 15.05 8.09 40.49
CA THR A 98 15.53 7.05 41.42
C THR A 98 17.03 6.77 41.31
N THR A 99 17.58 6.80 40.10
CA THR A 99 19.00 6.46 39.85
C THR A 99 19.93 7.68 39.94
N HIS A 100 19.50 8.84 39.44
CA HIS A 100 20.34 10.03 39.30
C HIS A 100 19.85 11.25 40.10
N GLY A 101 18.73 11.13 40.83
CA GLY A 101 18.17 12.22 41.63
C GLY A 101 17.59 13.38 40.82
N THR A 102 17.56 13.30 39.49
CA THR A 102 17.11 14.39 38.60
C THR A 102 16.47 13.84 37.32
N CYS A 103 15.41 14.48 36.81
CA CYS A 103 14.76 14.16 35.53
C CYS A 103 14.99 15.21 34.43
N ALA A 104 15.82 16.23 34.68
CA ALA A 104 15.93 17.40 33.80
C ALA A 104 16.40 17.09 32.37
N ASN A 105 17.16 16.00 32.18
CA ASN A 105 17.74 15.63 30.88
C ASN A 105 16.95 14.54 30.12
N VAL A 106 15.81 14.07 30.64
CA VAL A 106 15.05 12.97 30.02
C VAL A 106 14.21 13.49 28.86
N ARG A 107 14.67 13.24 27.63
CA ARG A 107 13.95 13.59 26.40
C ARG A 107 12.78 12.63 26.14
N GLN A 108 11.69 13.16 25.57
CA GLN A 108 10.54 12.34 25.20
C GLN A 108 10.92 11.29 24.14
N PRO A 109 10.57 10.00 24.33
CA PRO A 109 10.84 8.97 23.34
C PRO A 109 9.99 9.16 22.09
N LYS A 110 10.56 8.91 20.91
CA LYS A 110 9.83 8.98 19.64
C LYS A 110 8.87 7.81 19.41
N LYS A 111 9.10 6.68 20.10
CA LYS A 111 8.36 5.43 19.94
C LYS A 111 8.11 4.78 21.30
N ALA A 112 6.92 4.21 21.48
CA ALA A 112 6.55 3.39 22.61
C ALA A 112 6.00 2.04 22.14
N GLY A 113 6.65 0.97 22.62
CA GLY A 113 6.28 -0.42 22.41
C GLY A 113 5.90 -0.83 20.99
N LEU A 114 5.19 -1.96 20.91
CA LEU A 114 4.45 -2.39 19.74
C LEU A 114 3.02 -1.88 19.87
N CYS A 115 2.42 -1.50 18.75
CA CYS A 115 1.01 -1.13 18.67
C CYS A 115 0.40 -1.91 17.50
N VAL A 116 -0.59 -2.73 17.86
CA VAL A 116 -1.32 -3.63 16.98
C VAL A 116 -2.66 -2.99 16.68
N SER A 117 -2.86 -2.53 15.45
CA SER A 117 -4.13 -1.98 14.99
C SER A 117 -4.92 -3.06 14.26
N ILE A 118 -6.15 -3.32 14.70
CA ILE A 118 -7.00 -4.37 14.16
C ILE A 118 -8.08 -3.76 13.28
N TYR A 119 -8.13 -4.24 12.05
CA TYR A 119 -9.10 -3.86 11.05
C TYR A 119 -9.83 -5.08 10.51
N LYS A 120 -11.06 -4.88 10.06
CA LYS A 120 -11.88 -5.86 9.36
C LYS A 120 -11.96 -5.50 7.88
N ALA A 121 -11.87 -6.50 7.01
CA ALA A 121 -12.07 -6.27 5.58
C ALA A 121 -13.55 -5.96 5.27
N LYS A 122 -13.77 -4.99 4.38
CA LYS A 122 -15.10 -4.63 3.89
C LYS A 122 -15.28 -5.15 2.46
N GLU A 123 -16.43 -5.75 2.16
CA GLU A 123 -16.74 -6.23 0.80
C GLU A 123 -17.10 -5.07 -0.14
N GLU A 124 -17.80 -4.06 0.38
CA GLU A 124 -18.21 -2.89 -0.40
C GLU A 124 -17.01 -2.09 -0.89
N GLY A 125 -16.77 -2.09 -2.20
CA GLY A 125 -15.66 -1.36 -2.84
C GLY A 125 -14.38 -2.19 -3.00
N LEU A 126 -14.41 -3.49 -2.70
CA LEU A 126 -13.26 -4.37 -2.89
C LEU A 126 -12.84 -4.42 -4.37
N GLY A 127 -11.55 -4.19 -4.62
CA GLY A 127 -10.97 -4.14 -5.97
C GLY A 127 -11.37 -2.92 -6.81
N ARG A 128 -12.13 -1.97 -6.23
CA ARG A 128 -12.55 -0.71 -6.86
C ARG A 128 -11.86 0.46 -6.18
N PRO A 129 -10.72 0.96 -6.71
CA PRO A 129 -10.08 2.18 -6.22
C PRO A 129 -11.07 3.34 -6.14
N LYS A 130 -11.24 3.90 -4.94
CA LYS A 130 -11.99 5.15 -4.76
C LYS A 130 -11.14 6.32 -5.25
N ARG A 131 -11.72 7.16 -6.11
CA ARG A 131 -11.03 8.36 -6.62
C ARG A 131 -10.63 9.27 -5.46
N ASP A 132 -9.36 9.63 -5.44
CA ASP A 132 -8.80 10.53 -4.44
C ASP A 132 -8.40 11.88 -5.05
N LYS A 133 -7.88 12.78 -4.22
CA LYS A 133 -7.39 14.10 -4.66
C LYS A 133 -6.26 14.01 -5.70
N PHE A 134 -5.47 12.93 -5.69
CA PHE A 134 -4.38 12.73 -6.65
C PHE A 134 -4.94 12.32 -8.01
N ASP A 135 -6.05 11.60 -8.03
CA ASP A 135 -6.77 11.28 -9.25
C ASP A 135 -7.40 12.53 -9.88
N TYR A 136 -8.04 13.37 -9.06
CA TYR A 136 -8.59 14.64 -9.55
C TYR A 136 -7.49 15.61 -10.01
N SER A 137 -6.32 15.62 -9.36
CA SER A 137 -5.21 16.46 -9.81
C SER A 137 -4.71 16.06 -11.20
N GLY A 138 -4.63 14.75 -11.50
CA GLY A 138 -4.25 14.27 -12.82
C GLY A 138 -5.24 14.65 -13.91
N MET A 139 -6.55 14.52 -13.62
CA MET A 139 -7.61 14.98 -14.53
C MET A 139 -7.53 16.48 -14.79
N PHE A 140 -7.35 17.27 -13.73
CA PHE A 140 -7.22 18.73 -13.82
C PHE A 140 -5.99 19.16 -14.62
N THR A 141 -4.83 18.54 -14.36
CA THR A 141 -3.59 18.82 -15.10
C THR A 141 -3.74 18.46 -16.57
N THR A 142 -4.38 17.34 -16.91
CA THR A 142 -4.62 16.95 -18.31
C THR A 142 -5.51 17.97 -19.02
N LEU A 143 -6.58 18.45 -18.37
CA LEU A 143 -7.43 19.50 -18.92
C LEU A 143 -6.64 20.79 -19.16
N LEU A 144 -5.84 21.21 -18.18
CA LEU A 144 -5.02 22.42 -18.28
C LEU A 144 -3.97 22.31 -19.40
N GLN A 145 -3.36 21.15 -19.59
CA GLN A 145 -2.43 20.87 -20.70
C GLN A 145 -3.12 21.05 -22.05
N LEU A 146 -4.32 20.47 -22.22
CA LEU A 146 -5.09 20.59 -23.46
C LEU A 146 -5.49 22.03 -23.74
N LEU A 147 -5.97 22.76 -22.74
CA LEU A 147 -6.34 24.18 -22.86
C LEU A 147 -5.12 25.05 -23.22
N LEU A 148 -3.99 24.84 -22.54
CA LEU A 148 -2.75 25.57 -22.82
C LEU A 148 -2.27 25.32 -24.26
N SER A 149 -2.28 24.07 -24.70
CA SER A 149 -1.85 23.68 -26.04
C SER A 149 -2.82 24.11 -27.16
N ALA A 150 -4.06 24.47 -26.84
CA ALA A 150 -5.06 24.96 -27.79
C ALA A 150 -4.93 26.46 -28.11
N VAL A 151 -4.18 27.23 -27.33
CA VAL A 151 -3.92 28.65 -27.58
C VAL A 151 -3.26 28.93 -28.95
N PRO A 152 -2.12 28.28 -29.32
CA PRO A 152 -1.50 28.50 -30.63
C PRO A 152 -2.40 28.06 -31.79
N LEU A 153 -3.23 27.05 -31.56
CA LEU A 153 -4.22 26.59 -32.52
C LEU A 153 -5.26 27.69 -32.83
N MET A 154 -5.79 28.36 -31.80
CA MET A 154 -6.81 29.40 -31.99
C MET A 154 -6.24 30.70 -32.55
N ARG A 155 -5.00 31.06 -32.17
CA ARG A 155 -4.41 32.36 -32.52
C ARG A 155 -3.67 32.36 -33.85
N GLU A 156 -2.88 31.33 -34.08
CA GLU A 156 -1.91 31.26 -35.19
C GLU A 156 -2.24 30.15 -36.19
N GLY A 157 -3.23 29.31 -35.88
CA GLY A 157 -3.56 28.13 -36.68
C GLY A 157 -2.50 27.03 -36.61
N ASP A 158 -1.59 27.08 -35.62
CA ASP A 158 -0.56 26.05 -35.41
C ASP A 158 -1.14 24.88 -34.60
N TRP A 159 -1.48 23.80 -35.29
CA TRP A 159 -2.05 22.58 -34.72
C TRP A 159 -1.02 21.71 -34.00
N SER A 160 0.28 21.97 -34.20
CA SER A 160 1.36 21.05 -33.80
C SER A 160 1.47 20.87 -32.28
N PRO A 161 1.44 21.93 -31.44
CA PRO A 161 1.49 21.78 -29.98
C PRO A 161 0.26 21.05 -29.41
N PHE A 162 -0.93 21.35 -29.94
CA PHE A 162 -2.18 20.71 -29.53
C PHE A 162 -2.18 19.23 -29.87
N LEU A 163 -1.82 18.88 -31.11
CA LEU A 163 -1.75 17.48 -31.56
C LEU A 163 -0.73 16.68 -30.76
N THR A 164 0.43 17.27 -30.45
CA THR A 164 1.46 16.62 -29.62
C THR A 164 0.93 16.32 -28.22
N THR A 165 0.30 17.31 -27.59
CA THR A 165 -0.23 17.19 -26.22
C THR A 165 -1.39 16.19 -26.15
N LEU A 166 -2.32 16.28 -27.10
CA LEU A 166 -3.45 15.36 -27.21
C LEU A 166 -2.98 13.91 -27.41
N SER A 167 -2.02 13.70 -28.33
CA SER A 167 -1.43 12.38 -28.55
C SER A 167 -0.76 11.87 -27.28
N GLY A 168 0.05 12.68 -26.61
CA GLY A 168 0.67 12.32 -25.33
C GLY A 168 -0.33 11.95 -24.24
N SER A 169 -1.45 12.68 -24.12
CA SER A 169 -2.53 12.37 -23.18
C SER A 169 -3.21 11.04 -23.53
N LEU A 170 -3.51 10.79 -24.81
CA LEU A 170 -4.09 9.54 -25.27
C LEU A 170 -3.16 8.35 -25.02
N LEU A 171 -1.87 8.46 -25.37
CA LEU A 171 -0.88 7.44 -25.08
C LEU A 171 -0.78 7.15 -23.58
N SER A 172 -0.84 8.17 -22.73
CA SER A 172 -0.79 8.02 -21.26
C SER A 172 -2.00 7.25 -20.73
N ILE A 173 -3.20 7.60 -21.20
CA ILE A 173 -4.45 6.91 -20.82
C ILE A 173 -4.43 5.46 -21.29
N ILE A 174 -4.07 5.21 -22.56
CA ILE A 174 -4.02 3.86 -23.14
C ILE A 174 -3.00 3.00 -22.38
N SER A 175 -1.82 3.55 -22.06
CA SER A 175 -0.78 2.86 -21.29
C SER A 175 -1.28 2.47 -19.89
N GLY A 176 -2.05 3.34 -19.23
CA GLY A 176 -2.65 3.04 -17.92
C GLY A 176 -3.83 2.07 -17.97
N CYS A 177 -4.52 1.97 -19.11
CA CYS A 177 -5.68 1.08 -19.30
C CYS A 177 -5.31 -0.38 -19.61
N LEU A 178 -4.01 -0.71 -19.72
CA LEU A 178 -3.59 -2.08 -19.97
C LEU A 178 -4.12 -3.03 -18.89
N ARG A 179 -4.78 -4.11 -19.32
CA ARG A 179 -5.44 -5.08 -18.43
C ARG A 179 -4.47 -5.75 -17.47
N GLN A 180 -3.20 -5.85 -17.85
CA GLN A 180 -2.15 -6.50 -17.07
C GLN A 180 -1.87 -5.76 -15.76
N TRP A 181 -1.89 -4.41 -15.74
CA TRP A 181 -1.77 -3.62 -14.49
C TRP A 181 -2.79 -4.05 -13.45
N ARG A 182 -4.03 -4.29 -13.87
CA ARG A 182 -5.10 -4.73 -12.98
C ARG A 182 -4.89 -6.16 -12.48
N ARG A 183 -4.45 -7.08 -13.36
CA ARG A 183 -4.24 -8.48 -12.99
C ARG A 183 -3.13 -8.63 -11.95
N GLU A 184 -2.03 -7.91 -12.14
CA GLU A 184 -0.88 -7.95 -11.24
C GLU A 184 -1.09 -7.15 -9.96
N LYS A 185 -1.93 -6.11 -9.99
CA LYS A 185 -2.24 -5.31 -8.79
C LYS A 185 -3.05 -6.09 -7.74
N TRP A 186 -3.89 -7.04 -8.17
CA TRP A 186 -4.69 -7.89 -7.28
C TRP A 186 -4.67 -9.36 -7.75
N PRO A 187 -3.55 -10.10 -7.55
CA PRO A 187 -3.38 -11.46 -8.05
C PRO A 187 -4.00 -12.54 -7.13
N CYS A 188 -5.08 -12.20 -6.43
CA CYS A 188 -5.63 -12.96 -5.31
C CYS A 188 -7.12 -13.32 -5.48
N CYS A 189 -7.55 -14.29 -4.68
CA CYS A 189 -8.94 -14.65 -4.49
C CYS A 189 -9.66 -13.60 -3.63
N ALA A 190 -10.92 -13.35 -3.97
CA ALA A 190 -11.84 -12.61 -3.11
C ALA A 190 -12.47 -13.53 -2.08
N ASN A 191 -13.05 -12.93 -1.04
CA ASN A 191 -13.78 -13.58 0.04
C ASN A 191 -12.91 -14.50 0.90
N SER A 192 -11.70 -14.04 1.23
CA SER A 192 -10.83 -14.74 2.17
C SER A 192 -11.34 -14.59 3.60
N GLU A 193 -11.33 -15.69 4.35
CA GLU A 193 -11.60 -15.73 5.79
C GLU A 193 -10.35 -15.47 6.63
N LYS A 194 -9.17 -15.59 6.02
CA LYS A 194 -7.88 -15.56 6.71
C LYS A 194 -7.66 -14.25 7.45
N THR A 195 -7.10 -14.37 8.65
CA THR A 195 -6.55 -13.22 9.38
C THR A 195 -5.06 -13.09 9.06
N VAL A 196 -4.62 -11.89 8.69
CA VAL A 196 -3.21 -11.63 8.41
C VAL A 196 -2.69 -10.44 9.19
N VAL A 197 -1.38 -10.43 9.43
CA VAL A 197 -0.69 -9.32 10.08
C VAL A 197 0.35 -8.73 9.13
N LEU A 198 0.21 -7.44 8.85
CA LEU A 198 1.15 -6.67 8.06
C LEU A 198 2.07 -5.87 8.97
N THR A 199 3.37 -6.12 8.90
CA THR A 199 4.37 -5.39 9.69
C THR A 199 5.67 -5.25 8.93
N LYS A 200 6.55 -4.34 9.37
CA LYS A 200 7.92 -4.27 8.86
C LYS A 200 8.86 -5.27 9.56
N GLY A 201 8.40 -5.88 10.67
CA GLY A 201 9.14 -6.87 11.44
C GLY A 201 9.69 -6.32 12.75
N ALA A 202 10.69 -7.02 13.32
CA ALA A 202 11.32 -6.63 14.58
C ALA A 202 11.80 -5.15 14.58
N GLY A 203 11.70 -4.50 15.75
CA GLY A 203 12.07 -3.09 15.92
C GLY A 203 11.06 -2.06 15.38
N CYS A 204 9.94 -2.52 14.84
CA CYS A 204 8.87 -1.65 14.33
C CYS A 204 7.78 -1.43 15.38
N GLN A 205 7.19 -0.22 15.38
CA GLN A 205 6.14 0.15 16.34
C GLN A 205 4.75 -0.30 15.90
N HIS A 206 4.56 -0.65 14.62
CA HIS A 206 3.23 -0.93 14.07
C HIS A 206 3.13 -2.35 13.53
N ALA A 207 2.05 -3.02 13.90
CA ALA A 207 1.54 -4.21 13.24
C ALA A 207 0.06 -3.98 12.91
N ILE A 208 -0.33 -4.25 11.67
CA ILE A 208 -1.69 -4.03 11.19
C ILE A 208 -2.31 -5.40 11.00
N VAL A 209 -3.28 -5.75 11.85
CA VAL A 209 -4.04 -6.99 11.73
C VAL A 209 -5.24 -6.71 10.83
N ILE A 210 -5.43 -7.54 9.81
CA ILE A 210 -6.58 -7.48 8.91
C ILE A 210 -7.31 -8.81 8.98
N ILE A 211 -8.55 -8.77 9.46
CA ILE A 211 -9.44 -9.94 9.56
C ILE A 211 -10.28 -10.02 8.29
N GLY A 212 -10.17 -11.13 7.55
CA GLY A 212 -10.88 -11.36 6.29
C GLY A 212 -12.39 -11.56 6.45
N ASP A 213 -12.82 -12.40 7.41
CA ASP A 213 -14.23 -12.75 7.71
C ASP A 213 -15.11 -12.99 6.45
N GLY A 214 -14.51 -13.57 5.40
CA GLY A 214 -15.18 -13.89 4.13
C GLY A 214 -15.46 -12.68 3.24
N ARG A 215 -14.98 -11.48 3.60
CA ARG A 215 -15.29 -10.21 2.92
C ARG A 215 -14.10 -9.54 2.25
N GLY A 216 -12.88 -10.04 2.47
CA GLY A 216 -11.63 -9.44 2.00
C GLY A 216 -10.92 -10.19 0.86
N PHE A 217 -9.87 -9.59 0.32
CA PHE A 217 -8.91 -10.31 -0.54
C PHE A 217 -7.99 -11.20 0.29
N ASP A 218 -7.53 -12.33 -0.27
CA ASP A 218 -6.47 -13.11 0.34
C ASP A 218 -5.13 -12.35 0.24
N LEU A 219 -4.76 -11.70 1.35
CA LEU A 219 -3.58 -10.85 1.40
C LEU A 219 -2.27 -11.66 1.42
N GLU A 220 -2.29 -12.92 1.85
CA GLU A 220 -1.14 -13.84 1.77
C GLU A 220 -0.83 -14.13 0.30
N GLU A 221 -1.88 -14.47 -0.45
CA GLU A 221 -1.80 -14.69 -1.89
C GLU A 221 -1.41 -13.43 -2.65
N MET A 222 -1.82 -12.24 -2.19
CA MET A 222 -1.34 -10.98 -2.75
C MET A 222 0.15 -10.76 -2.50
N ALA A 223 0.66 -11.07 -1.30
CA ALA A 223 2.06 -10.86 -0.95
C ALA A 223 3.03 -11.77 -1.71
N VAL A 224 2.63 -13.00 -2.00
CA VAL A 224 3.48 -13.99 -2.70
C VAL A 224 3.19 -14.05 -4.20
N GLY A 225 1.95 -13.74 -4.59
CA GLY A 225 1.44 -13.92 -5.95
C GLY A 225 2.07 -13.05 -7.04
N SER A 226 3.00 -12.14 -6.70
CA SER A 226 3.74 -11.37 -7.71
C SER A 226 5.09 -12.01 -8.08
N GLU A 227 5.60 -12.96 -7.28
CA GLU A 227 6.85 -13.70 -7.55
C GLU A 227 6.61 -15.17 -7.89
N GLU A 228 5.76 -15.91 -7.16
CA GLU A 228 5.57 -17.36 -7.41
C GLU A 228 4.59 -17.65 -8.56
N ARG A 229 3.66 -16.75 -8.82
CA ARG A 229 2.80 -16.86 -10.00
C ARG A 229 3.48 -16.10 -11.10
N ASP A 230 4.26 -16.81 -11.90
CA ASP A 230 4.43 -16.47 -13.30
C ASP A 230 3.02 -16.27 -13.87
N LEU A 231 2.50 -15.05 -13.80
CA LEU A 231 1.27 -14.64 -14.45
C LEU A 231 1.75 -14.16 -15.82
N PRO A 232 2.03 -15.06 -16.78
CA PRO A 232 2.79 -14.71 -17.96
C PRO A 232 2.14 -13.51 -18.61
N CYS A 233 2.93 -12.44 -18.80
CA CYS A 233 2.49 -11.31 -19.59
C CYS A 233 1.88 -11.83 -20.89
N ASP A 234 0.58 -11.60 -21.05
CA ASP A 234 -0.19 -12.02 -22.22
C ASP A 234 0.53 -11.51 -23.48
N ILE A 235 0.64 -12.34 -24.52
CA ILE A 235 1.30 -11.95 -25.78
C ILE A 235 0.69 -10.65 -26.30
N PHE A 236 -0.63 -10.49 -26.14
CA PHE A 236 -1.32 -9.25 -26.48
C PHE A 236 -0.78 -8.03 -25.72
N THR A 237 -0.53 -8.18 -24.41
CA THR A 237 0.05 -7.09 -23.59
C THR A 237 1.47 -6.78 -24.03
N ARG A 238 2.30 -7.80 -24.33
CA ARG A 238 3.68 -7.59 -24.80
C ARG A 238 3.71 -6.80 -26.09
N VAL A 239 2.88 -7.21 -27.06
CA VAL A 239 2.75 -6.51 -28.34
C VAL A 239 2.23 -5.09 -28.13
N ALA A 240 1.20 -4.91 -27.30
CA ALA A 240 0.65 -3.59 -27.00
C ALA A 240 1.67 -2.65 -26.34
N VAL A 241 2.45 -3.14 -25.36
CA VAL A 241 3.49 -2.36 -24.68
C VAL A 241 4.63 -2.02 -25.64
N PHE A 242 5.02 -2.93 -26.53
CA PHE A 242 5.99 -2.66 -27.59
C PHE A 242 5.50 -1.58 -28.56
N ILE A 243 4.26 -1.68 -29.06
CA ILE A 243 3.65 -0.66 -29.92
C ILE A 243 3.61 0.69 -29.20
N LEU A 244 3.18 0.72 -27.93
CA LEU A 244 3.14 1.94 -27.13
C LEU A 244 4.53 2.57 -26.99
N ALA A 245 5.58 1.77 -26.78
CA ALA A 245 6.95 2.29 -26.70
C ALA A 245 7.42 2.90 -28.03
N VAL A 246 7.12 2.27 -29.17
CA VAL A 246 7.40 2.84 -30.49
C VAL A 246 6.65 4.16 -30.69
N LEU A 247 5.36 4.21 -30.34
CA LEU A 247 4.55 5.43 -30.42
C LEU A 247 5.09 6.54 -29.50
N TRP A 248 5.58 6.21 -28.31
CA TRP A 248 6.24 7.17 -27.41
C TRP A 248 7.51 7.74 -28.04
N VAL A 249 8.35 6.92 -28.68
CA VAL A 249 9.56 7.39 -29.38
C VAL A 249 9.19 8.29 -30.56
N LEU A 250 8.20 7.91 -31.36
CA LEU A 250 7.72 8.73 -32.48
C LEU A 250 7.18 10.08 -32.00
N LEU A 251 6.44 10.10 -30.89
CA LEU A 251 5.93 11.34 -30.30
C LEU A 251 7.08 12.25 -29.82
N VAL A 252 8.16 11.69 -29.27
CA VAL A 252 9.35 12.47 -28.90
C VAL A 252 10.04 13.05 -30.11
N ILE A 253 10.22 12.27 -31.19
CA ILE A 253 10.81 12.76 -32.44
C ILE A 253 9.95 13.91 -33.00
N PHE A 254 8.63 13.74 -33.00
CA PHE A 254 7.71 14.79 -33.43
C PHE A 254 7.82 16.06 -32.58
N ALA A 255 7.83 15.92 -31.24
CA ALA A 255 7.99 17.03 -30.32
C ALA A 255 9.33 17.76 -30.48
N ALA A 256 10.42 17.02 -30.73
CA ALA A 256 11.74 17.57 -30.99
C ALA A 256 11.84 18.33 -32.33
N GLY A 257 10.99 17.98 -33.30
CA GLY A 257 10.90 18.66 -34.60
C GLY A 257 10.14 19.99 -34.57
N LEU A 258 9.51 20.36 -33.46
CA LEU A 258 8.74 21.61 -33.33
C LEU A 258 9.67 22.82 -33.32
N LYS A 259 9.59 23.64 -34.38
CA LYS A 259 10.36 24.89 -34.52
C LYS A 259 9.62 26.12 -33.96
N THR A 260 8.30 26.12 -34.04
CA THR A 260 7.40 27.19 -33.56
C THR A 260 6.65 26.71 -32.33
N ASN A 261 6.34 27.61 -31.39
CA ASN A 261 5.43 27.34 -30.27
C ASN A 261 5.79 26.12 -29.39
N ALA A 262 7.02 25.61 -29.47
CA ALA A 262 7.46 24.42 -28.75
C ALA A 262 7.36 24.57 -27.22
N TRP A 263 7.44 25.81 -26.73
CA TRP A 263 7.33 26.12 -25.31
C TRP A 263 5.99 25.67 -24.71
N TYR A 264 4.88 25.66 -25.46
CA TYR A 264 3.59 25.16 -24.96
C TYR A 264 3.67 23.67 -24.61
N VAL A 265 4.34 22.86 -25.45
CA VAL A 265 4.56 21.43 -25.20
C VAL A 265 5.53 21.25 -24.01
N ILE A 266 6.55 22.09 -23.90
CA ILE A 266 7.49 22.06 -22.77
C ILE A 266 6.79 22.35 -21.45
N THR A 267 5.97 23.41 -21.40
CA THR A 267 5.20 23.75 -20.22
C THR A 267 4.16 22.67 -19.91
N ALA A 268 3.45 22.14 -20.91
CA ALA A 268 2.50 21.05 -20.72
C ALA A 268 3.19 19.80 -20.13
N GLY A 269 4.27 19.32 -20.74
CA GLY A 269 5.03 18.16 -20.26
C GLY A 269 5.64 18.39 -18.87
N GLY A 270 6.13 19.61 -18.59
CA GLY A 270 6.65 20.01 -17.28
C GLY A 270 5.59 19.98 -16.17
N MET A 271 4.41 20.53 -16.43
CA MET A 271 3.27 20.45 -15.50
C MET A 271 2.91 19.00 -15.16
N GLY A 272 2.90 18.12 -16.16
CA GLY A 272 2.65 16.70 -15.94
C GLY A 272 3.74 16.01 -15.12
N THR A 273 5.01 16.36 -15.34
CA THR A 273 6.12 15.82 -14.54
C THR A 273 5.97 16.20 -13.06
N ILE A 274 5.64 17.46 -12.78
CA ILE A 274 5.39 17.94 -11.40
C ILE A 274 4.18 17.21 -10.80
N GLN A 275 3.10 17.05 -11.56
CA GLN A 275 1.91 16.34 -11.09
C GLN A 275 2.20 14.85 -10.80
N ASN A 276 2.95 14.16 -11.66
CA ASN A 276 3.34 12.77 -11.43
C ASN A 276 4.22 12.61 -10.18
N ALA A 277 5.16 13.53 -9.95
CA ALA A 277 5.96 13.53 -8.72
C ALA A 277 5.09 13.71 -7.46
N TYR A 278 4.09 14.60 -7.52
CA TYR A 278 3.11 14.79 -6.46
C TYR A 278 2.28 13.52 -6.19
N VAL A 279 1.85 12.79 -7.22
CA VAL A 279 1.10 11.52 -7.08
C VAL A 279 1.96 10.43 -6.44
N VAL A 280 3.21 10.27 -6.89
CA VAL A 280 4.10 9.21 -6.39
C VAL A 280 4.42 9.38 -4.90
N GLY A 281 4.69 10.61 -4.48
CA GLY A 281 4.94 10.98 -3.09
C GLY A 281 3.68 11.10 -2.22
N GLY A 282 2.50 11.03 -2.84
CA GLY A 282 1.22 11.08 -2.16
C GLY A 282 1.02 9.92 -1.18
N LYS A 283 0.47 10.23 -0.01
CA LYS A 283 -0.02 9.25 0.96
C LYS A 283 -1.49 8.97 0.70
N ARG A 284 -1.88 7.70 0.61
CA ARG A 284 -3.25 7.27 0.25
C ARG A 284 -3.88 6.43 1.34
N THR A 285 -5.21 6.33 1.29
CA THR A 285 -5.99 5.46 2.18
C THR A 285 -6.15 4.07 1.57
N PRO A 286 -6.49 3.05 2.39
CA PRO A 286 -6.74 1.69 1.91
C PRO A 286 -7.85 1.64 0.82
N GLU A 287 -8.89 2.46 0.97
CA GLU A 287 -9.99 2.60 0.00
C GLU A 287 -9.50 3.04 -1.39
N SER A 288 -8.51 3.94 -1.47
CA SER A 288 -7.92 4.38 -2.74
C SER A 288 -7.13 3.27 -3.45
N PHE A 289 -6.71 2.24 -2.72
CA PHE A 289 -6.11 1.04 -3.30
C PHE A 289 -7.14 -0.07 -3.59
N GLY A 290 -8.43 0.16 -3.31
CA GLY A 290 -9.46 -0.86 -3.45
C GLY A 290 -9.44 -1.92 -2.35
N LEU A 291 -8.87 -1.58 -1.18
CA LEU A 291 -8.86 -2.40 0.04
C LEU A 291 -9.60 -1.64 1.15
N PRO A 292 -10.93 -1.55 1.11
CA PRO A 292 -11.69 -0.87 2.16
C PRO A 292 -11.57 -1.65 3.48
N LEU A 293 -11.21 -0.94 4.54
CA LEU A 293 -10.96 -1.50 5.88
C LEU A 293 -11.81 -0.76 6.92
N GLU A 294 -12.40 -1.52 7.84
CA GLU A 294 -13.15 -1.00 8.98
C GLU A 294 -12.30 -1.16 10.25
N PHE A 295 -12.17 -0.10 11.05
CA PHE A 295 -11.42 -0.16 12.30
C PHE A 295 -12.23 -0.89 13.37
N LEU A 296 -11.63 -1.90 13.99
CA LEU A 296 -12.24 -2.61 15.12
C LEU A 296 -11.63 -2.16 16.43
N ASP A 297 -10.30 -2.20 16.53
CA ASP A 297 -9.65 -2.12 17.83
C ASP A 297 -8.15 -1.75 17.73
N VAL A 298 -7.58 -1.32 18.85
CA VAL A 298 -6.15 -1.08 18.98
C VAL A 298 -5.63 -1.64 20.30
N ILE A 299 -4.54 -2.39 20.23
CA ILE A 299 -3.86 -2.97 21.39
C ILE A 299 -2.41 -2.50 21.36
N GLY A 300 -1.91 -1.97 22.47
CA GLY A 300 -0.50 -1.57 22.55
C GLY A 300 -0.09 -1.35 23.99
N GLU A 301 1.01 -1.94 24.41
CA GLU A 301 1.62 -1.68 25.71
C GLU A 301 3.03 -1.11 25.54
N ILE A 302 3.66 -0.72 26.64
CA ILE A 302 5.02 -0.18 26.63
C ILE A 302 6.02 -1.26 26.21
N GLY A 303 5.82 -2.50 26.69
CA GLY A 303 6.55 -3.69 26.31
C GLY A 303 5.97 -4.38 25.07
N VAL A 304 6.86 -4.86 24.19
CA VAL A 304 6.45 -5.62 23.00
C VAL A 304 5.82 -6.95 23.41
N MET A 305 6.41 -7.66 24.37
CA MET A 305 5.88 -8.94 24.86
C MET A 305 4.52 -8.76 25.55
N ASP A 306 4.37 -7.73 26.38
CA ASP A 306 3.09 -7.40 27.02
C ASP A 306 2.00 -7.11 25.98
N THR A 307 2.37 -6.42 24.90
CA THR A 307 1.45 -6.17 23.79
C THR A 307 1.02 -7.48 23.12
N LEU A 308 1.95 -8.41 22.87
CA LEU A 308 1.63 -9.70 22.25
C LEU A 308 0.74 -10.56 23.15
N LEU A 309 0.96 -10.54 24.47
CA LEU A 309 0.09 -11.20 25.44
C LEU A 309 -1.31 -10.58 25.47
N ALA A 310 -1.41 -9.25 25.43
CA ALA A 310 -2.70 -8.56 25.36
C ALA A 310 -3.45 -8.85 24.06
N VAL A 311 -2.73 -9.03 22.95
CA VAL A 311 -3.29 -9.48 21.68
C VAL A 311 -3.81 -10.91 21.81
N GLU A 312 -3.04 -11.82 22.40
CA GLU A 312 -3.45 -13.21 22.62
C GLU A 312 -4.70 -13.33 23.50
N GLU A 313 -4.79 -12.51 24.55
CA GLU A 313 -5.94 -12.50 25.46
C GLU A 313 -7.25 -12.13 24.73
N LYS A 314 -7.18 -11.20 23.76
CA LYS A 314 -8.36 -10.72 23.03
C LYS A 314 -8.62 -11.47 21.73
N TYR A 315 -7.57 -11.94 21.06
CA TYR A 315 -7.58 -12.66 19.79
C TYR A 315 -6.73 -13.92 19.93
N PRO A 316 -7.34 -15.07 20.30
CA PRO A 316 -6.62 -16.32 20.53
C PRO A 316 -5.79 -16.75 19.30
N ASN A 317 -4.59 -17.28 19.56
CA ASN A 317 -3.56 -17.72 18.63
C ASN A 317 -2.88 -16.60 17.82
N LEU A 318 -3.41 -15.38 17.80
CA LEU A 318 -2.86 -14.30 17.00
C LEU A 318 -1.56 -13.75 17.62
N GLY A 319 -1.54 -13.57 18.95
CA GLY A 319 -0.39 -13.05 19.67
C GLY A 319 0.79 -14.02 19.58
N SER A 320 0.53 -15.31 19.82
CA SER A 320 1.54 -16.37 19.74
C SER A 320 2.16 -16.48 18.35
N ASN A 321 1.34 -16.35 17.30
CA ASN A 321 1.78 -16.43 15.91
C ASN A 321 2.64 -15.22 15.47
N MET A 322 2.56 -14.10 16.17
CA MET A 322 3.39 -12.92 15.92
C MET A 322 4.75 -12.97 16.63
N VAL A 323 4.89 -13.75 17.71
CA VAL A 323 6.09 -13.80 18.55
C VAL A 323 7.36 -14.03 17.72
N SER A 324 7.35 -15.04 16.85
CA SER A 324 8.51 -15.44 16.05
C SER A 324 9.07 -14.32 15.17
N THR A 325 8.21 -13.37 14.77
CA THR A 325 8.60 -12.24 13.92
C THR A 325 9.21 -11.08 14.72
N PHE A 326 8.80 -10.88 15.97
CA PHE A 326 9.32 -9.81 16.83
C PHE A 326 10.47 -10.26 17.74
N PHE A 327 10.53 -11.55 18.07
CA PHE A 327 11.54 -12.19 18.91
C PHE A 327 12.08 -13.46 18.22
N PRO A 328 12.85 -13.31 17.12
CA PRO A 328 13.36 -14.45 16.35
C PRO A 328 14.30 -15.35 17.18
N ASP A 329 15.00 -14.76 18.15
CA ASP A 329 15.97 -15.49 18.99
C ASP A 329 15.29 -16.33 20.09
N GLY A 330 13.96 -16.25 20.22
CA GLY A 330 13.19 -17.04 21.19
C GLY A 330 13.51 -16.74 22.66
N GLN A 331 14.26 -15.68 22.95
CA GLN A 331 14.62 -15.30 24.31
C GLN A 331 13.40 -14.77 25.05
N MET A 332 12.82 -15.61 25.90
CA MET A 332 11.72 -15.29 26.79
C MET A 332 12.12 -15.56 28.23
N THR A 333 11.71 -14.67 29.13
CA THR A 333 11.81 -14.90 30.58
C THR A 333 10.79 -15.96 31.00
N GLU A 334 11.10 -16.77 32.03
CA GLU A 334 10.16 -17.78 32.56
C GLU A 334 8.79 -17.19 32.95
N GLU A 335 8.76 -15.96 33.46
CA GLU A 335 7.50 -15.28 33.79
C GLU A 335 6.57 -15.14 32.56
N TYR A 336 7.13 -14.86 31.38
CA TYR A 336 6.36 -14.77 30.16
C TYR A 336 5.91 -16.14 29.68
N HIS A 337 6.73 -17.18 29.82
CA HIS A 337 6.33 -18.56 29.52
C HIS A 337 5.10 -18.98 30.35
N LEU A 338 5.12 -18.72 31.66
CA LEU A 338 3.98 -19.01 32.54
C LEU A 338 2.71 -18.24 32.12
N LYS A 339 2.85 -16.98 31.69
CA LYS A 339 1.73 -16.17 31.18
C LYS A 339 1.15 -16.76 29.89
N TRP A 340 1.99 -17.20 28.96
CA TRP A 340 1.56 -17.86 27.72
C TRP A 340 0.84 -19.19 28.00
N GLU A 341 1.38 -20.04 28.86
CA GLU A 341 0.76 -21.30 29.27
C GLU A 341 -0.61 -21.08 29.91
N ALA A 342 -0.74 -20.07 30.76
CA ALA A 342 -2.01 -19.72 31.39
C ALA A 342 -3.08 -19.26 30.36
N LEU A 343 -2.68 -18.48 29.35
CA LEU A 343 -3.58 -18.05 28.27
C LEU A 343 -3.98 -19.23 27.39
N GLN A 344 -3.05 -20.11 27.04
CA GLN A 344 -3.34 -21.33 26.28
C GLN A 344 -4.29 -22.26 27.04
N ALA A 345 -4.07 -22.45 28.35
CA ALA A 345 -4.97 -23.24 29.20
C ALA A 345 -6.39 -22.64 29.23
N ARG A 346 -6.51 -21.31 29.34
CA ARG A 346 -7.81 -20.61 29.27
C ARG A 346 -8.47 -20.78 27.90
N ALA A 347 -7.71 -20.64 26.82
CA ALA A 347 -8.21 -20.83 25.45
C ALA A 347 -8.68 -22.27 25.23
N ALA A 348 -7.95 -23.28 25.72
CA ALA A 348 -8.33 -24.69 25.65
C ALA A 348 -9.63 -24.99 26.43
N LEU A 349 -9.80 -24.37 27.61
CA LEU A 349 -11.03 -24.50 28.41
C LEU A 349 -12.24 -23.84 27.74
N GLN A 350 -12.03 -22.71 27.05
CA GLN A 350 -13.07 -22.03 26.28
C GLN A 350 -13.34 -22.71 24.92
N GLY A 351 -12.36 -23.44 24.38
CA GLY A 351 -12.33 -24.07 23.06
C GLY A 351 -13.14 -25.37 22.91
N GLY A 352 -13.90 -25.78 23.93
CA GLY A 352 -14.84 -26.93 23.84
C GLY A 352 -16.05 -26.71 22.90
N LYS A 353 -16.19 -25.54 22.27
CA LYS A 353 -17.08 -25.31 21.14
C LYS A 353 -16.40 -24.38 20.14
N PRO A 354 -16.15 -24.80 18.89
CA PRO A 354 -15.79 -23.84 17.85
C PRO A 354 -16.94 -22.85 17.73
N ARG A 355 -16.68 -21.56 18.02
CA ARG A 355 -17.57 -20.48 17.61
C ARG A 355 -17.54 -20.44 16.08
N ARG A 356 -18.39 -21.25 15.45
CA ARG A 356 -18.92 -20.95 14.12
C ARG A 356 -19.45 -19.52 14.19
N SER A 357 -18.90 -18.66 13.34
CA SER A 357 -19.40 -17.31 13.07
C SER A 357 -20.93 -17.38 12.97
N GLN A 358 -21.61 -16.90 14.00
CA GLN A 358 -23.06 -16.76 13.95
C GLN A 358 -23.34 -15.50 13.15
N THR A 359 -23.80 -15.76 11.94
CA THR A 359 -24.52 -14.88 11.05
C THR A 359 -25.62 -14.14 11.81
N ILE A 360 -25.63 -12.81 11.70
CA ILE A 360 -26.86 -12.01 11.65
C ILE A 360 -26.83 -11.25 10.33
#